data_AF-A0AAN7VE57-F1
#
_entry.id   AF-A0AAN7VE57-F1
#
_cell.length_a   1.000
_cell.length_b   1.000
_cell.length_c   1.000
_cell.angle_alpha   90.00
_cell.angle_beta   90.00
_cell.angle_gamma   90.00
#
_symmetry.space_group_name_H-M   'P 1'
#
loop_
_entity.id
_entity.type
_entity.pdbx_description
1 polymer ?
#
loop_
_entity_poly.entity_id
_entity_poly.type
_entity_poly.pdbx_seq_one_letter_code
_entity_poly.pdbx_strand_id
1 'polypeptide(L)'
;MGKYLRIICTLCLLLTLSAVTSAEDLDEFDAEEATVEVENEPSTVDVPYESPVPIDQSKVYLADHFDDIAQFSKRWIKSTAKKEDISEDIAKYDGVWELEAPLKDALVGDLGLVLKSKAKHAAIASSLIKPFVFNTKPLIVQYEVILQDGQECGGAYLKLLSDGPDTRNLGQFHDKSPYSIMFGPDKCGNDHKLHFIFRHKNPRNGSIEEKHCKKPSERLEDYFSDKLPHLYTLVLNPDNSFEVKVDKTVINSGNLLEDFTPSVNPPREIDDPDDRKPDDWDEREKIPDADAVKPDDWDEDAPAQVIDEFAIIPSGWLEDEPTHISDPDAKKPADWDTEMDGSWEPPLVDNPICTDAPGCGKWEPPLINNPNYKGKWRAPLIDNPNYKGKWRPRRIPNPEFFEDKEPFKMHTVSAVGFELWSMSKDIYFDNIIITDDPYIAEQWAASTFEKKRQKIARDSESVVQRLANLTNDYPILWVVYIIVLGIPVVFVLYLCCKPKSASRMENEELKRAAETKKTDALSPDDAVASGKSQDDKIEENVEDEEDKEKYSDKDEDEDDDVEENEKDSEVISDQNGEGDVPRKRKPRKD
;
A
#
# COMPACT_ATOMS: atom_id res chain seq x y z
N MET A 1 68.44 0.21 2.28
CA MET A 1 67.04 0.69 2.25
C MET A 1 66.00 -0.40 2.53
N GLY A 2 65.99 -1.55 1.82
CA GLY A 2 64.88 -2.53 1.90
C GLY A 2 64.40 -3.02 3.30
N LYS A 3 65.25 -3.05 4.34
CA LYS A 3 64.80 -3.38 5.71
C LYS A 3 63.87 -2.31 6.31
N TYR A 4 64.21 -1.03 6.17
CA TYR A 4 63.36 0.07 6.64
C TYR A 4 62.03 0.15 5.88
N LEU A 5 62.05 -0.06 4.55
CA LEU A 5 60.82 -0.08 3.76
C LEU A 5 59.88 -1.21 4.21
N ARG A 6 60.40 -2.41 4.50
CA ARG A 6 59.59 -3.49 5.07
C ARG A 6 59.02 -3.14 6.44
N ILE A 7 59.82 -2.55 7.34
CA ILE A 7 59.37 -2.13 8.68
C ILE A 7 58.24 -1.09 8.58
N ILE A 8 58.36 -0.10 7.69
CA ILE A 8 57.33 0.91 7.46
C ILE A 8 56.07 0.25 6.87
N CYS A 9 56.19 -0.62 5.86
CA CYS A 9 55.04 -1.35 5.32
C CYS A 9 54.34 -2.21 6.39
N THR A 10 55.08 -2.91 7.27
CA THR A 10 54.46 -3.67 8.37
C THR A 10 53.84 -2.77 9.43
N LEU A 11 54.39 -1.59 9.71
CA LEU A 11 53.78 -0.62 10.63
C LEU A 11 52.49 -0.04 10.06
N CYS A 12 52.46 0.31 8.78
CA CYS A 12 51.22 0.75 8.10
C CYS A 12 50.18 -0.38 8.06
N LEU A 13 50.59 -1.62 7.74
CA LEU A 13 49.67 -2.77 7.71
C LEU A 13 49.11 -3.10 9.11
N LEU A 14 49.94 -3.00 10.15
CA LEU A 14 49.51 -3.17 11.54
C LEU A 14 48.58 -2.04 12.00
N LEU A 15 48.83 -0.79 11.60
CA LEU A 15 47.93 0.33 11.88
C LEU A 15 46.57 0.17 11.20
N THR A 16 46.54 -0.30 9.94
CA THR A 16 45.27 -0.61 9.25
C THR A 16 44.58 -1.83 9.85
N LEU A 17 45.31 -2.87 10.28
CA LEU A 17 44.69 -3.99 10.98
C LEU A 17 44.12 -3.56 12.34
N SER A 18 44.85 -2.78 13.14
CA SER A 18 44.34 -2.29 14.43
C SER A 18 43.10 -1.40 14.27
N ALA A 19 42.99 -0.66 13.16
CA ALA A 19 41.80 0.14 12.88
C ALA A 19 40.58 -0.70 12.45
N VAL A 20 40.80 -1.92 11.94
CA VAL A 20 39.73 -2.87 11.59
C VAL A 20 39.36 -3.75 12.80
N THR A 21 40.34 -4.30 13.53
CA THR A 21 40.07 -5.13 14.71
C THR A 21 39.46 -4.35 15.88
N SER A 22 39.65 -3.03 15.95
CA SER A 22 38.92 -2.18 16.89
C SER A 22 37.46 -1.90 16.50
N ALA A 23 36.93 -2.55 15.46
CA ALA A 23 35.53 -2.48 15.04
C ALA A 23 34.75 -3.81 15.18
N GLU A 24 35.38 -4.89 15.67
CA GLU A 24 34.78 -6.23 15.75
C GLU A 24 34.83 -6.88 17.16
N ASP A 25 35.43 -6.24 18.17
CA ASP A 25 35.55 -6.74 19.56
C ASP A 25 34.86 -5.80 20.59
N LEU A 26 33.56 -5.52 20.42
CA LEU A 26 32.70 -4.84 21.43
C LEU A 26 31.25 -5.35 21.43
N ASP A 27 31.08 -6.68 21.52
CA ASP A 27 29.83 -7.31 21.95
C ASP A 27 30.03 -8.06 23.28
N GLU A 28 28.94 -8.21 24.03
CA GLU A 28 28.82 -8.99 25.29
C GLU A 28 29.66 -8.53 26.51
N PHE A 29 29.13 -7.55 27.26
CA PHE A 29 29.18 -7.60 28.73
C PHE A 29 27.94 -6.97 29.39
N ASP A 30 27.62 -7.43 30.62
CA ASP A 30 26.33 -7.29 31.33
C ASP A 30 25.69 -5.88 31.43
N ALA A 31 24.36 -5.90 31.57
CA ALA A 31 23.52 -4.71 31.75
C ALA A 31 23.32 -4.31 33.24
N GLU A 32 23.58 -3.04 33.55
CA GLU A 32 22.92 -2.30 34.64
C GLU A 32 22.50 -0.90 34.13
N GLU A 33 21.56 -0.24 34.82
CA GLU A 33 20.90 0.97 34.34
C GLU A 33 21.82 2.20 34.24
N ALA A 34 22.01 2.73 33.02
CA ALA A 34 22.51 4.07 32.79
C ALA A 34 21.68 4.77 31.69
N THR A 35 20.80 5.69 32.11
CA THR A 35 19.99 6.51 31.19
C THR A 35 20.88 7.50 30.43
N VAL A 36 21.15 7.23 29.15
CA VAL A 36 21.81 8.19 28.25
C VAL A 36 20.74 9.09 27.63
N GLU A 37 20.77 10.38 27.97
CA GLU A 37 20.00 11.39 27.27
C GLU A 37 20.59 11.56 25.86
N VAL A 38 19.78 11.33 24.83
CA VAL A 38 20.18 11.54 23.43
C VAL A 38 20.08 13.03 23.12
N GLU A 39 21.16 13.77 23.38
CA GLU A 39 21.32 15.14 22.88
C GLU A 39 21.43 15.11 21.34
N ASN A 40 20.31 15.42 20.68
CA ASN A 40 20.28 15.61 19.24
C ASN A 40 21.04 16.90 18.86
N GLU A 41 22.31 16.77 18.48
CA GLU A 41 23.08 17.82 17.78
C GLU A 41 22.31 18.27 16.51
N PRO A 42 21.84 19.53 16.42
CA PRO A 42 20.95 19.96 15.35
C PRO A 42 21.71 20.16 14.03
N SER A 43 21.52 19.25 13.09
CA SER A 43 22.20 19.27 11.80
C SER A 43 21.55 20.25 10.81
N THR A 44 22.24 21.37 10.60
CA THR A 44 22.24 22.18 9.36
C THR A 44 20.91 22.78 8.88
N VAL A 45 20.65 24.04 9.29
CA VAL A 45 19.82 25.03 8.59
C VAL A 45 18.37 24.57 8.31
N ASP A 46 17.56 24.51 9.36
CA ASP A 46 16.11 24.38 9.24
C ASP A 46 15.50 25.44 8.31
N VAL A 47 14.45 25.05 7.58
CA VAL A 47 13.61 25.98 6.83
C VAL A 47 12.90 26.91 7.82
N PRO A 48 13.01 28.24 7.70
CA PRO A 48 12.36 29.15 8.63
C PRO A 48 10.83 29.04 8.55
N TYR A 49 10.26 28.38 9.55
CA TYR A 49 8.84 28.40 9.83
C TYR A 49 8.48 29.69 10.59
N GLU A 50 7.35 30.27 10.21
CA GLU A 50 6.72 31.42 10.85
C GLU A 50 5.23 31.14 10.78
N SER A 51 4.53 31.26 11.91
CA SER A 51 3.10 30.93 12.01
C SER A 51 2.28 31.69 10.95
N PRO A 52 1.47 30.99 10.13
CA PRO A 52 0.81 31.59 8.98
C PRO A 52 -0.30 32.57 9.39
N VAL A 53 -0.32 33.74 8.75
CA VAL A 53 -1.36 34.77 8.95
C VAL A 53 -2.10 34.98 7.62
N PRO A 54 -3.45 34.87 7.57
CA PRO A 54 -4.17 35.04 6.31
C PRO A 54 -4.11 36.48 5.80
N ILE A 55 -3.89 36.67 4.50
CA ILE A 55 -3.82 37.99 3.84
C ILE A 55 -5.06 38.86 4.15
N ASP A 56 -6.24 38.23 4.11
CA ASP A 56 -7.53 38.88 4.25
C ASP A 56 -8.41 38.12 5.27
N GLN A 57 -8.29 38.53 6.53
CA GLN A 57 -9.11 38.02 7.63
C GLN A 57 -10.62 38.30 7.47
N SER A 58 -11.04 39.17 6.53
CA SER A 58 -12.47 39.41 6.25
C SER A 58 -13.11 38.33 5.38
N LYS A 59 -12.30 37.64 4.57
CA LYS A 59 -12.68 36.50 3.72
C LYS A 59 -12.65 35.17 4.46
N VAL A 60 -11.65 34.96 5.32
CA VAL A 60 -11.53 33.75 6.14
C VAL A 60 -12.67 33.60 7.17
N TYR A 61 -13.29 32.42 7.24
CA TYR A 61 -14.33 32.04 8.21
C TYR A 61 -13.73 31.30 9.41
N LEU A 62 -12.65 30.54 9.17
CA LEU A 62 -11.78 29.93 10.17
C LEU A 62 -10.39 29.80 9.56
N ALA A 63 -9.35 30.12 10.33
CA ALA A 63 -7.99 29.64 10.08
C ALA A 63 -7.39 29.24 11.44
N ASP A 64 -6.80 28.05 11.54
CA ASP A 64 -6.09 27.57 12.72
C ASP A 64 -4.85 26.79 12.31
N HIS A 65 -3.74 27.08 12.98
CA HIS A 65 -2.39 26.54 12.75
C HIS A 65 -1.76 26.03 14.07
N PHE A 66 -2.59 25.94 15.13
CA PHE A 66 -2.34 25.27 16.42
C PHE A 66 -1.12 25.63 17.28
N ASP A 67 -0.11 26.36 16.78
CA ASP A 67 1.08 26.84 17.52
C ASP A 67 0.73 27.54 18.84
N ASP A 68 -0.40 28.25 18.86
CA ASP A 68 -0.79 29.14 19.94
C ASP A 68 -1.67 28.42 20.99
N ILE A 69 -1.03 27.62 21.85
CA ILE A 69 -1.65 26.78 22.91
C ILE A 69 -2.69 27.54 23.76
N ALA A 70 -2.42 28.82 24.04
CA ALA A 70 -3.28 29.71 24.83
C ALA A 70 -4.50 30.26 24.05
N GLN A 71 -4.49 30.17 22.72
CA GLN A 71 -5.65 30.42 21.85
C GLN A 71 -6.45 29.13 21.63
N PHE A 72 -5.79 28.02 21.33
CA PHE A 72 -6.41 26.69 21.19
C PHE A 72 -7.33 26.37 22.37
N SER A 73 -6.82 26.52 23.60
CA SER A 73 -7.54 26.22 24.85
C SER A 73 -8.80 27.08 25.10
N LYS A 74 -9.00 28.15 24.33
CA LYS A 74 -10.22 29.00 24.36
C LYS A 74 -11.15 28.77 23.17
N ARG A 75 -10.61 28.25 22.07
CA ARG A 75 -11.23 28.18 20.75
C ARG A 75 -11.75 26.79 20.42
N TRP A 76 -11.10 25.75 20.93
CA TRP A 76 -11.46 24.35 20.75
C TRP A 76 -12.03 23.78 22.05
N ILE A 77 -13.24 23.24 21.96
CA ILE A 77 -14.00 22.69 23.07
C ILE A 77 -14.06 21.17 22.87
N LYS A 78 -13.49 20.44 23.82
CA LYS A 78 -13.60 18.97 23.89
C LYS A 78 -15.03 18.63 24.32
N SER A 79 -15.67 17.69 23.62
CA SER A 79 -17.01 17.24 23.99
C SER A 79 -16.97 16.43 25.28
N THR A 80 -18.06 16.50 26.05
CA THR A 80 -18.31 15.66 27.22
C THR A 80 -19.60 14.86 27.07
N ALA A 81 -20.13 14.78 25.85
CA ALA A 81 -21.33 14.01 25.54
C ALA A 81 -21.14 12.50 25.77
N LYS A 82 -22.28 11.82 25.96
CA LYS A 82 -22.39 10.36 25.79
C LYS A 82 -23.14 10.06 24.49
N LYS A 83 -22.72 9.03 23.77
CA LYS A 83 -23.45 8.44 22.65
C LYS A 83 -24.55 7.51 23.19
N GLU A 84 -25.81 7.75 22.80
CA GLU A 84 -26.96 7.13 23.47
C GLU A 84 -27.18 5.64 23.14
N ASP A 85 -26.57 5.11 22.07
CA ASP A 85 -26.85 3.75 21.54
C ASP A 85 -25.73 2.72 21.77
N ILE A 86 -24.75 3.00 22.66
CA ILE A 86 -23.62 2.10 22.95
C ILE A 86 -23.51 1.84 24.47
N SER A 87 -22.88 0.74 24.87
CA SER A 87 -22.56 0.43 26.27
C SER A 87 -21.81 1.58 26.95
N GLU A 88 -22.11 1.83 28.24
CA GLU A 88 -21.64 3.02 28.96
C GLU A 88 -20.12 3.21 28.98
N ASP A 89 -19.34 2.15 28.78
CA ASP A 89 -17.87 2.16 28.77
C ASP A 89 -17.25 2.63 27.44
N ILE A 90 -17.94 2.42 26.32
CA ILE A 90 -17.51 2.84 24.96
C ILE A 90 -18.27 4.10 24.51
N ALA A 91 -19.44 4.36 25.09
CA ALA A 91 -20.30 5.50 24.78
C ALA A 91 -19.76 6.89 25.16
N LYS A 92 -18.55 7.01 25.72
CA LYS A 92 -17.99 8.30 26.18
C LYS A 92 -17.02 8.84 25.13
N TYR A 93 -17.09 10.13 24.82
CA TYR A 93 -16.05 10.82 24.06
C TYR A 93 -14.86 11.10 24.98
N ASP A 94 -14.02 10.08 25.20
CA ASP A 94 -12.88 10.11 26.13
C ASP A 94 -11.51 10.11 25.44
N GLY A 95 -11.49 10.37 24.12
CA GLY A 95 -10.28 10.52 23.33
C GLY A 95 -9.38 11.68 23.78
N VAL A 96 -8.08 11.44 23.77
CA VAL A 96 -7.06 12.38 24.25
C VAL A 96 -6.52 13.19 23.09
N TRP A 97 -6.79 14.50 23.14
CA TRP A 97 -6.32 15.52 22.20
C TRP A 97 -5.22 16.37 22.83
N GLU A 98 -4.04 16.41 22.24
CA GLU A 98 -2.86 17.16 22.72
C GLU A 98 -2.28 18.01 21.58
N LEU A 99 -1.42 18.98 21.92
CA LEU A 99 -0.71 19.83 20.95
C LEU A 99 0.77 19.49 20.96
N GLU A 100 1.28 19.01 19.83
CA GLU A 100 2.67 18.55 19.69
C GLU A 100 3.20 18.83 18.28
N ALA A 101 4.52 18.83 18.13
CA ALA A 101 5.18 18.72 16.84
C ALA A 101 5.06 17.26 16.31
N PRO A 102 5.14 17.01 14.99
CA PRO A 102 5.08 15.66 14.47
C PRO A 102 6.34 14.85 14.85
N LEU A 103 6.17 13.53 15.01
CA LEU A 103 7.20 12.57 15.42
C LEU A 103 8.35 12.42 14.40
N LYS A 104 8.18 12.96 13.18
CA LYS A 104 9.15 12.99 12.09
C LYS A 104 9.09 14.33 11.38
N ASP A 105 10.23 14.75 10.84
CA ASP A 105 10.39 15.85 9.87
C ASP A 105 9.81 17.21 10.32
N ALA A 106 9.62 17.38 11.63
CA ALA A 106 9.03 18.57 12.24
C ALA A 106 9.76 19.86 11.86
N LEU A 107 8.98 20.91 11.61
CA LEU A 107 9.49 22.27 11.56
C LEU A 107 9.59 22.83 12.99
N VAL A 108 10.62 23.63 13.26
CA VAL A 108 10.84 24.20 14.60
C VAL A 108 9.78 25.27 14.87
N GLY A 109 8.88 24.98 15.81
CA GLY A 109 7.76 25.87 16.19
C GLY A 109 6.42 25.56 15.52
N ASP A 110 6.33 24.46 14.75
CA ASP A 110 5.13 23.96 14.07
C ASP A 110 4.42 22.91 14.97
N LEU A 111 3.30 23.29 15.59
CA LEU A 111 2.51 22.40 16.46
C LEU A 111 1.17 22.07 15.82
N GLY A 112 0.77 20.80 15.86
CA GLY A 112 -0.53 20.33 15.37
C GLY A 112 -1.39 19.70 16.47
N LEU A 113 -2.66 19.47 16.15
CA LEU A 113 -3.63 18.80 17.00
C LEU A 113 -3.51 17.28 16.85
N VAL A 114 -3.01 16.59 17.88
CA VAL A 114 -2.74 15.14 17.85
C VAL A 114 -3.78 14.35 18.64
N LEU A 115 -4.29 13.28 18.03
CA LEU A 115 -5.17 12.29 18.66
C LEU A 115 -4.35 11.10 19.19
N LYS A 116 -4.07 11.08 20.50
CA LYS A 116 -3.24 10.05 21.15
C LYS A 116 -3.95 8.73 21.45
N SER A 117 -5.28 8.73 21.49
CA SER A 117 -6.07 7.62 22.04
C SER A 117 -6.38 6.51 21.04
N LYS A 118 -5.75 5.34 21.20
CA LYS A 118 -6.10 4.09 20.47
C LYS A 118 -7.48 3.54 20.91
N ALA A 119 -8.27 3.10 19.94
CA ALA A 119 -9.55 2.39 20.07
C ALA A 119 -10.66 3.15 20.83
N LYS A 120 -10.68 4.49 20.72
CA LYS A 120 -11.62 5.36 21.44
C LYS A 120 -12.40 6.30 20.51
N HIS A 121 -13.52 6.82 21.01
CA HIS A 121 -14.26 7.90 20.37
C HIS A 121 -13.73 9.26 20.85
N ALA A 122 -13.48 10.16 19.91
CA ALA A 122 -12.88 11.46 20.17
C ALA A 122 -13.69 12.57 19.50
N ALA A 123 -14.16 13.54 20.29
CA ALA A 123 -14.93 14.67 19.78
C ALA A 123 -14.38 16.02 20.29
N ILE A 124 -14.03 16.90 19.35
CA ILE A 124 -13.57 18.26 19.63
C ILE A 124 -14.11 19.21 18.55
N ALA A 125 -14.55 20.41 18.93
CA ALA A 125 -15.18 21.35 18.01
C ALA A 125 -14.82 22.81 18.30
N SER A 126 -14.93 23.67 17.28
CA SER A 126 -14.63 25.10 17.33
C SER A 126 -15.65 25.92 16.53
N SER A 127 -16.05 27.07 17.07
CA SER A 127 -16.92 28.02 16.37
C SER A 127 -16.19 28.75 15.24
N LEU A 128 -16.88 28.97 14.12
CA LEU A 128 -16.39 29.88 13.08
C LEU A 128 -16.38 31.33 13.59
N ILE A 129 -15.48 32.16 13.04
CA ILE A 129 -15.40 33.60 13.33
C ILE A 129 -16.67 34.33 12.86
N LYS A 130 -17.22 33.85 11.74
CA LYS A 130 -18.49 34.25 11.12
C LYS A 130 -19.18 33.00 10.57
N PRO A 131 -20.51 32.85 10.67
CA PRO A 131 -21.21 31.74 10.02
C PRO A 131 -21.04 31.76 8.50
N PHE A 132 -20.90 30.59 7.88
CA PHE A 132 -20.89 30.46 6.42
C PHE A 132 -22.33 30.28 5.90
N VAL A 133 -22.68 30.98 4.83
CA VAL A 133 -24.01 30.96 4.22
C VAL A 133 -23.90 30.67 2.74
N PHE A 134 -24.44 29.52 2.32
CA PHE A 134 -24.43 29.05 0.95
C PHE A 134 -25.37 29.89 0.07
N ASN A 135 -24.84 30.96 -0.54
CA ASN A 135 -25.57 31.85 -1.44
C ASN A 135 -24.86 31.99 -2.80
N THR A 136 -23.86 32.86 -2.89
CA THR A 136 -23.21 33.28 -4.14
C THR A 136 -21.68 33.23 -4.08
N LYS A 137 -21.13 32.67 -2.99
CA LYS A 137 -19.69 32.53 -2.72
C LYS A 137 -19.35 31.05 -2.68
N PRO A 138 -18.24 30.60 -3.28
CA PRO A 138 -17.78 29.22 -3.09
C PRO A 138 -17.44 28.97 -1.62
N LEU A 139 -17.47 27.71 -1.22
CA LEU A 139 -16.90 27.23 0.03
C LEU A 139 -15.58 26.50 -0.30
N ILE A 140 -14.48 26.97 0.27
CA ILE A 140 -13.22 26.22 0.28
C ILE A 140 -12.93 25.78 1.73
N VAL A 141 -12.65 24.50 1.89
CA VAL A 141 -12.20 23.87 3.15
C VAL A 141 -10.89 23.16 2.87
N GLN A 142 -9.85 23.48 3.62
CA GLN A 142 -8.53 22.88 3.45
C GLN A 142 -7.92 22.57 4.82
N TYR A 143 -7.25 21.43 4.96
CA TYR A 143 -6.52 21.05 6.17
C TYR A 143 -5.47 19.97 5.87
N GLU A 144 -4.48 19.85 6.75
CA GLU A 144 -3.41 18.87 6.68
C GLU A 144 -3.70 17.69 7.65
N VAL A 145 -3.39 16.47 7.23
CA VAL A 145 -3.45 15.25 8.05
C VAL A 145 -2.13 14.49 7.91
N ILE A 146 -1.59 14.01 9.03
CA ILE A 146 -0.43 13.09 9.06
C ILE A 146 -0.83 11.82 9.82
N LEU A 147 -0.68 10.66 9.18
CA LEU A 147 -0.98 9.35 9.76
C LEU A 147 0.33 8.72 10.25
N GLN A 148 0.86 9.24 11.36
CA GLN A 148 2.26 9.05 11.78
C GLN A 148 2.65 7.57 12.04
N ASP A 149 1.75 6.78 12.64
CA ASP A 149 1.92 5.33 12.79
C ASP A 149 1.43 4.54 11.57
N GLY A 150 0.62 5.16 10.69
CA GLY A 150 -0.21 4.52 9.67
C GLY A 150 -1.62 4.17 10.19
N GLN A 151 -2.60 4.11 9.29
CA GLN A 151 -4.01 3.84 9.64
C GLN A 151 -4.40 2.37 9.44
N GLU A 152 -4.82 1.68 10.51
CA GLU A 152 -5.42 0.33 10.45
C GLU A 152 -6.92 0.44 10.10
N CYS A 153 -7.68 1.09 10.98
CA CYS A 153 -9.10 1.37 10.81
C CYS A 153 -9.52 2.60 11.64
N GLY A 154 -10.19 3.55 11.00
CA GLY A 154 -10.69 4.79 11.61
C GLY A 154 -10.57 6.00 10.67
N GLY A 155 -11.32 7.05 11.00
CA GLY A 155 -11.42 8.26 10.20
C GLY A 155 -10.51 9.40 10.64
N ALA A 156 -10.22 10.30 9.71
CA ALA A 156 -9.55 11.58 9.94
C ALA A 156 -10.27 12.73 9.18
N TYR A 157 -11.61 12.69 9.19
CA TYR A 157 -12.51 13.66 8.56
C TYR A 157 -13.01 14.76 9.52
N LEU A 158 -13.27 15.94 8.96
CA LEU A 158 -13.96 17.02 9.66
C LEU A 158 -15.47 17.02 9.36
N LYS A 159 -16.26 17.53 10.31
CA LYS A 159 -17.70 17.81 10.16
C LYS A 159 -17.92 19.32 10.28
N LEU A 160 -18.52 19.92 9.25
CA LEU A 160 -19.01 21.30 9.29
C LEU A 160 -20.40 21.33 9.92
N LEU A 161 -20.52 21.90 11.10
CA LEU A 161 -21.73 21.86 11.93
C LEU A 161 -22.72 22.95 11.50
N SER A 162 -23.98 22.57 11.31
CA SER A 162 -25.06 23.48 10.90
C SER A 162 -25.45 24.42 12.05
N ASP A 163 -25.87 25.65 11.79
CA ASP A 163 -26.47 26.49 12.84
C ASP A 163 -27.81 25.91 13.31
N GLY A 164 -27.94 25.78 14.62
CA GLY A 164 -29.07 25.15 15.30
C GLY A 164 -28.95 25.34 16.81
N PRO A 165 -29.99 24.98 17.59
CA PRO A 165 -29.94 25.10 19.04
C PRO A 165 -28.88 24.16 19.66
N ASP A 166 -28.76 22.95 19.12
CA ASP A 166 -27.94 21.87 19.69
C ASP A 166 -26.46 22.08 19.40
N THR A 167 -26.12 22.46 18.16
CA THR A 167 -24.75 22.73 17.69
C THR A 167 -24.12 24.00 18.27
N ARG A 168 -24.89 24.87 18.92
CA ARG A 168 -24.34 25.99 19.70
C ARG A 168 -23.69 25.54 21.01
N ASN A 169 -24.05 24.35 21.52
CA ASN A 169 -23.46 23.76 22.72
C ASN A 169 -22.33 22.79 22.35
N LEU A 170 -21.20 23.30 21.86
CA LEU A 170 -20.06 22.47 21.38
C LEU A 170 -19.55 21.44 22.41
N GLY A 171 -19.70 21.70 23.71
CA GLY A 171 -19.38 20.74 24.78
C GLY A 171 -20.28 19.50 24.85
N GLN A 172 -21.35 19.46 24.05
CA GLN A 172 -22.27 18.32 23.87
C GLN A 172 -22.21 17.74 22.45
N PHE A 173 -21.19 18.05 21.64
CA PHE A 173 -21.05 17.51 20.28
C PHE A 173 -20.97 15.97 20.26
N HIS A 174 -21.77 15.33 19.40
CA HIS A 174 -21.91 13.87 19.28
C HIS A 174 -22.22 13.43 17.83
N ASP A 175 -22.19 12.14 17.55
CA ASP A 175 -22.40 11.54 16.23
C ASP A 175 -23.66 12.01 15.47
N LYS A 176 -24.83 12.00 16.12
CA LYS A 176 -26.12 12.47 15.58
C LYS A 176 -26.23 14.01 15.47
N SER A 177 -25.22 14.79 15.87
CA SER A 177 -25.28 16.26 15.82
C SER A 177 -25.42 16.77 14.38
N PRO A 178 -26.29 17.77 14.10
CA PRO A 178 -26.61 18.15 12.73
C PRO A 178 -25.49 18.90 12.01
N TYR A 179 -24.70 18.19 11.22
CA TYR A 179 -23.72 18.75 10.29
C TYR A 179 -24.36 19.09 8.91
N SER A 180 -23.70 19.93 8.13
CA SER A 180 -24.07 20.29 6.75
C SER A 180 -23.21 19.53 5.74
N ILE A 181 -21.90 19.45 5.97
CA ILE A 181 -20.92 18.72 5.16
C ILE A 181 -20.00 17.91 6.09
N MET A 182 -19.65 16.69 5.69
CA MET A 182 -18.54 15.91 6.23
C MET A 182 -17.52 15.71 5.11
N PHE A 183 -16.24 16.00 5.41
CA PHE A 183 -15.16 15.94 4.43
C PHE A 183 -13.90 15.34 5.06
N GLY A 184 -13.27 14.38 4.37
CA GLY A 184 -11.93 13.91 4.73
C GLY A 184 -11.69 12.40 4.65
N PRO A 185 -10.43 11.96 4.80
CA PRO A 185 -10.03 10.57 4.64
C PRO A 185 -10.60 9.66 5.73
N ASP A 186 -10.94 8.44 5.33
CA ASP A 186 -11.38 7.34 6.19
C ASP A 186 -10.90 6.01 5.61
N LYS A 187 -10.40 5.14 6.46
CA LYS A 187 -9.93 3.81 6.06
C LYS A 187 -10.39 2.80 7.07
N CYS A 188 -10.87 1.63 6.63
CA CYS A 188 -10.96 0.47 7.51
C CYS A 188 -10.55 -0.81 6.79
N GLY A 189 -9.43 -1.41 7.23
CA GLY A 189 -8.81 -2.52 6.52
C GLY A 189 -8.44 -2.09 5.10
N ASN A 190 -9.03 -2.75 4.10
CA ASN A 190 -8.78 -2.50 2.68
C ASN A 190 -9.78 -1.50 2.06
N ASP A 191 -10.78 -1.02 2.80
CA ASP A 191 -11.73 -0.01 2.28
C ASP A 191 -11.18 1.40 2.53
N HIS A 192 -10.45 1.92 1.54
CA HIS A 192 -10.00 3.30 1.50
C HIS A 192 -11.10 4.20 0.91
N LYS A 193 -11.39 5.32 1.60
CA LYS A 193 -12.40 6.30 1.23
C LYS A 193 -11.91 7.71 1.51
N LEU A 194 -12.31 8.63 0.66
CA LEU A 194 -12.36 10.06 0.97
C LEU A 194 -13.83 10.43 1.05
N HIS A 195 -14.33 10.70 2.25
CA HIS A 195 -15.70 11.14 2.41
C HIS A 195 -15.83 12.56 1.87
N PHE A 196 -16.79 12.74 0.97
CA PHE A 196 -17.46 14.01 0.78
C PHE A 196 -18.97 13.71 0.85
N ILE A 197 -19.58 14.11 1.96
CA ILE A 197 -20.99 13.87 2.26
C ILE A 197 -21.63 15.21 2.56
N PHE A 198 -22.78 15.51 1.97
CA PHE A 198 -23.58 16.66 2.37
C PHE A 198 -25.01 16.26 2.74
N ARG A 199 -25.63 17.06 3.62
CA ARG A 199 -26.98 16.81 4.13
C ARG A 199 -27.99 17.66 3.38
N HIS A 200 -28.60 17.06 2.36
CA HIS A 200 -29.64 17.70 1.57
C HIS A 200 -30.99 17.64 2.31
N LYS A 201 -31.72 18.77 2.34
CA LYS A 201 -33.06 18.84 2.89
C LYS A 201 -34.10 18.80 1.77
N ASN A 202 -34.90 17.73 1.74
CA ASN A 202 -35.97 17.54 0.77
C ASN A 202 -36.99 18.70 0.86
N PRO A 203 -37.28 19.42 -0.25
CA PRO A 203 -38.12 20.62 -0.23
C PRO A 203 -39.62 20.33 -0.08
N ARG A 204 -40.08 19.09 -0.28
CA ARG A 204 -41.50 18.71 -0.20
C ARG A 204 -41.91 18.18 1.17
N ASN A 205 -41.14 17.23 1.72
CA ASN A 205 -41.48 16.58 2.99
C ASN A 205 -40.62 17.08 4.19
N GLY A 206 -39.54 17.82 3.91
CA GLY A 206 -38.65 18.38 4.94
C GLY A 206 -37.68 17.38 5.58
N SER A 207 -37.58 16.14 5.10
CA SER A 207 -36.57 15.17 5.51
C SER A 207 -35.16 15.70 5.24
N ILE A 208 -34.17 15.20 5.99
CA ILE A 208 -32.76 15.50 5.77
C ILE A 208 -32.04 14.19 5.45
N GLU A 209 -31.58 14.06 4.21
CA GLU A 209 -30.90 12.89 3.69
C GLU A 209 -29.41 13.15 3.51
N GLU A 210 -28.59 12.15 3.85
CA GLU A 210 -27.16 12.17 3.57
C GLU A 210 -26.91 11.74 2.12
N LYS A 211 -26.18 12.57 1.38
CA LYS A 211 -25.81 12.37 -0.01
C LYS A 211 -24.31 12.13 -0.03
N HIS A 212 -23.88 10.92 -0.41
CA HIS A 212 -22.47 10.53 -0.45
C HIS A 212 -21.90 10.70 -1.85
N CYS A 213 -20.76 11.35 -1.99
CA CYS A 213 -20.04 11.43 -3.27
C CYS A 213 -19.65 10.02 -3.76
N LYS A 214 -19.71 9.78 -5.07
CA LYS A 214 -19.10 8.58 -5.69
C LYS A 214 -17.61 8.50 -5.31
N LYS A 215 -17.08 7.28 -5.19
CA LYS A 215 -15.62 7.07 -5.01
C LYS A 215 -14.86 7.69 -6.20
N PRO A 216 -13.67 8.29 -5.98
CA PRO A 216 -12.81 8.73 -7.08
C PRO A 216 -12.30 7.53 -7.89
N SER A 217 -11.82 7.80 -9.11
CA SER A 217 -11.21 6.78 -9.97
C SER A 217 -9.74 6.48 -9.61
N GLU A 218 -9.09 7.35 -8.84
CA GLU A 218 -7.70 7.19 -8.44
C GLU A 218 -7.57 6.32 -7.17
N ARG A 219 -6.47 5.58 -7.07
CA ARG A 219 -6.18 4.73 -5.90
C ARG A 219 -5.73 5.62 -4.75
N LEU A 220 -6.47 5.59 -3.66
CA LEU A 220 -6.18 6.39 -2.46
C LEU A 220 -5.26 5.66 -1.46
N GLU A 221 -4.70 4.50 -1.82
CA GLU A 221 -4.02 3.61 -0.87
C GLU A 221 -2.76 4.22 -0.25
N ASP A 222 -1.96 4.87 -1.08
CA ASP A 222 -0.64 5.43 -0.74
C ASP A 222 -0.75 6.45 0.42
N TYR A 223 -1.74 7.36 0.33
CA TYR A 223 -2.02 8.44 1.29
C TYR A 223 -2.39 8.00 2.73
N PHE A 224 -2.49 6.69 2.98
CA PHE A 224 -2.72 6.12 4.32
C PHE A 224 -1.56 5.24 4.81
N SER A 225 -0.45 5.18 4.05
CA SER A 225 0.60 4.17 4.22
C SER A 225 2.03 4.72 4.18
N ASP A 226 2.29 5.81 3.47
CA ASP A 226 3.61 6.46 3.38
C ASP A 226 4.02 7.18 4.68
N LYS A 227 3.03 7.55 5.51
CA LYS A 227 3.15 8.27 6.79
C LYS A 227 3.59 9.73 6.62
N LEU A 228 3.35 10.32 5.45
CA LEU A 228 3.68 11.70 5.13
C LEU A 228 2.50 12.65 5.45
N PRO A 229 2.74 13.97 5.51
CA PRO A 229 1.66 14.96 5.55
C PRO A 229 0.96 15.05 4.19
N HIS A 230 -0.37 15.01 4.21
CA HIS A 230 -1.21 15.28 3.04
C HIS A 230 -2.18 16.43 3.27
N LEU A 231 -2.38 17.22 2.21
CA LEU A 231 -3.23 18.41 2.20
C LEU A 231 -4.58 18.09 1.53
N TYR A 232 -5.63 17.94 2.34
CA TYR A 232 -6.98 17.66 1.87
C TYR A 232 -7.73 18.97 1.62
N THR A 233 -8.18 19.19 0.38
CA THR A 233 -8.89 20.41 -0.04
C THR A 233 -10.23 20.05 -0.69
N LEU A 234 -11.31 20.66 -0.23
CA LEU A 234 -12.62 20.66 -0.87
C LEU A 234 -12.92 22.07 -1.38
N VAL A 235 -13.20 22.18 -2.67
CA VAL A 235 -13.73 23.40 -3.31
C VAL A 235 -15.15 23.09 -3.77
N LEU A 236 -16.12 23.88 -3.31
CA LEU A 236 -17.53 23.73 -3.68
C LEU A 236 -18.08 25.05 -4.21
N ASN A 237 -18.52 25.04 -5.47
CA ASN A 237 -18.89 26.24 -6.22
C ASN A 237 -20.42 26.49 -6.25
N PRO A 238 -20.87 27.75 -6.38
CA PRO A 238 -22.30 28.10 -6.42
C PRO A 238 -23.08 27.59 -7.65
N ASP A 239 -22.40 27.06 -8.66
CA ASP A 239 -22.99 26.42 -9.84
C ASP A 239 -23.29 24.92 -9.64
N ASN A 240 -23.11 24.43 -8.41
CA ASN A 240 -23.17 23.04 -7.98
C ASN A 240 -21.99 22.15 -8.47
N SER A 241 -20.93 22.73 -9.05
CA SER A 241 -19.69 21.99 -9.31
C SER A 241 -18.84 21.85 -8.04
N PHE A 242 -18.09 20.76 -7.93
CA PHE A 242 -17.14 20.54 -6.86
C PHE A 242 -15.81 19.98 -7.37
N GLU A 243 -14.73 20.31 -6.68
CA GLU A 243 -13.40 19.75 -6.86
C GLU A 243 -12.87 19.29 -5.50
N VAL A 244 -12.35 18.06 -5.44
CA VAL A 244 -11.63 17.53 -4.29
C VAL A 244 -10.17 17.34 -4.69
N LYS A 245 -9.27 17.93 -3.91
CA LYS A 245 -7.84 17.91 -4.17
C LYS A 245 -7.09 17.31 -2.99
N VAL A 246 -6.10 16.47 -3.28
CA VAL A 246 -5.12 15.98 -2.32
C VAL A 246 -3.76 16.44 -2.83
N ASP A 247 -2.96 17.05 -1.96
CA ASP A 247 -1.60 17.53 -2.31
C ASP A 247 -1.55 18.44 -3.55
N LYS A 248 -2.64 19.19 -3.76
CA LYS A 248 -2.96 20.05 -4.91
C LYS A 248 -3.34 19.32 -6.23
N THR A 249 -3.25 18.00 -6.33
CA THR A 249 -3.79 17.24 -7.48
C THR A 249 -5.31 17.06 -7.35
N VAL A 250 -6.05 17.14 -8.47
CA VAL A 250 -7.52 17.01 -8.47
C VAL A 250 -7.89 15.53 -8.62
N ILE A 251 -8.22 14.87 -7.51
CA ILE A 251 -8.49 13.43 -7.46
C ILE A 251 -9.98 13.09 -7.68
N ASN A 252 -10.86 14.08 -7.54
CA ASN A 252 -12.29 13.94 -7.82
C ASN A 252 -12.88 15.30 -8.24
N SER A 253 -13.77 15.31 -9.21
CA SER A 253 -14.48 16.50 -9.68
C SER A 253 -15.80 16.12 -10.32
N GLY A 254 -16.87 16.87 -10.05
CA GLY A 254 -18.20 16.51 -10.54
C GLY A 254 -19.27 17.53 -10.19
N ASN A 255 -20.54 17.11 -10.24
CA ASN A 255 -21.70 17.94 -9.88
C ASN A 255 -22.50 17.34 -8.71
N LEU A 256 -22.97 18.20 -7.79
CA LEU A 256 -23.82 17.79 -6.66
C LEU A 256 -25.07 17.01 -7.07
N LEU A 257 -25.62 17.25 -8.26
CA LEU A 257 -26.84 16.60 -8.75
C LEU A 257 -26.62 15.16 -9.22
N GLU A 258 -25.47 14.87 -9.84
CA GLU A 258 -25.24 13.65 -10.62
C GLU A 258 -24.21 12.70 -9.98
N ASP A 259 -23.26 13.23 -9.20
CA ASP A 259 -22.14 12.46 -8.63
C ASP A 259 -22.34 12.00 -7.19
N PHE A 260 -23.60 11.96 -6.77
CA PHE A 260 -24.01 11.61 -5.42
C PHE A 260 -24.96 10.41 -5.37
N THR A 261 -24.76 9.57 -4.37
CA THR A 261 -25.55 8.37 -4.07
C THR A 261 -26.07 8.45 -2.63
N PRO A 262 -27.40 8.34 -2.40
CA PRO A 262 -28.46 8.47 -3.40
C PRO A 262 -28.43 9.85 -4.06
N SER A 263 -28.96 9.98 -5.29
CA SER A 263 -29.00 11.26 -6.02
C SER A 263 -29.80 12.32 -5.26
N VAL A 264 -29.52 13.60 -5.52
CA VAL A 264 -30.27 14.73 -4.92
C VAL A 264 -31.74 14.66 -5.33
N ASN A 265 -31.99 14.67 -6.64
CA ASN A 265 -33.32 14.54 -7.19
C ASN A 265 -33.69 13.04 -7.28
N PRO A 266 -34.77 12.59 -6.64
CA PRO A 266 -35.22 11.20 -6.74
C PRO A 266 -35.69 10.89 -8.17
N PRO A 267 -35.69 9.61 -8.59
CA PRO A 267 -36.09 9.25 -9.94
C PRO A 267 -37.57 9.61 -10.19
N ARG A 268 -37.88 10.08 -11.40
CA ARG A 268 -39.25 10.47 -11.83
C ARG A 268 -40.23 9.29 -11.80
N GLU A 269 -39.71 8.09 -11.99
CA GLU A 269 -40.45 6.83 -12.01
C GLU A 269 -39.72 5.81 -11.13
N ILE A 270 -40.47 5.13 -10.28
CA ILE A 270 -40.01 4.01 -9.45
C ILE A 270 -40.65 2.72 -9.96
N ASP A 271 -40.06 1.59 -9.62
CA ASP A 271 -40.64 0.27 -9.90
C ASP A 271 -41.82 0.03 -8.94
N ASP A 272 -42.93 -0.50 -9.44
CA ASP A 272 -44.18 -0.70 -8.70
C ASP A 272 -44.01 -1.80 -7.62
N PRO A 273 -44.16 -1.48 -6.32
CA PRO A 273 -43.95 -2.43 -5.24
C PRO A 273 -45.11 -3.44 -5.08
N ASP A 274 -46.27 -3.19 -5.69
CA ASP A 274 -47.41 -4.11 -5.68
C ASP A 274 -47.41 -5.05 -6.91
N ASP A 275 -46.65 -4.71 -7.97
CA ASP A 275 -46.48 -5.55 -9.15
C ASP A 275 -45.56 -6.75 -8.88
N ARG A 276 -45.85 -7.89 -9.53
CA ARG A 276 -45.21 -9.18 -9.23
C ARG A 276 -45.00 -10.00 -10.49
N LYS A 277 -43.86 -10.71 -10.53
CA LYS A 277 -43.55 -11.67 -11.59
C LYS A 277 -44.70 -12.68 -11.76
N PRO A 278 -45.33 -12.77 -12.95
CA PRO A 278 -46.33 -13.78 -13.24
C PRO A 278 -45.76 -15.21 -13.20
N ASP A 279 -46.56 -16.17 -12.74
CA ASP A 279 -46.16 -17.59 -12.70
C ASP A 279 -45.88 -18.18 -14.10
N ASP A 280 -46.46 -17.60 -15.15
CA ASP A 280 -46.23 -17.99 -16.55
C ASP A 280 -45.00 -17.29 -17.17
N TRP A 281 -44.22 -16.53 -16.40
CA TRP A 281 -43.06 -15.78 -16.90
C TRP A 281 -41.77 -16.61 -16.79
N ASP A 282 -41.37 -17.25 -17.90
CA ASP A 282 -40.12 -17.98 -17.97
C ASP A 282 -38.94 -17.04 -18.28
N GLU A 283 -37.92 -17.11 -17.43
CA GLU A 283 -36.68 -16.33 -17.51
C GLU A 283 -35.48 -17.20 -17.91
N ARG A 284 -35.71 -18.50 -18.13
CA ARG A 284 -34.67 -19.42 -18.58
C ARG A 284 -34.47 -19.23 -20.08
N GLU A 285 -33.36 -18.58 -20.46
CA GLU A 285 -32.95 -18.37 -21.85
C GLU A 285 -32.84 -19.70 -22.61
N LYS A 286 -32.32 -20.74 -21.93
CA LYS A 286 -32.23 -22.10 -22.47
C LYS A 286 -32.85 -23.11 -21.52
N ILE A 287 -33.43 -24.16 -22.10
CA ILE A 287 -34.01 -25.31 -21.40
C ILE A 287 -33.40 -26.61 -21.92
N PRO A 288 -33.34 -27.68 -21.12
CA PRO A 288 -32.97 -29.00 -21.63
C PRO A 288 -33.96 -29.43 -22.72
N ASP A 289 -33.43 -29.95 -23.82
CA ASP A 289 -34.22 -30.51 -24.91
C ASP A 289 -35.07 -31.69 -24.39
N ALA A 290 -36.38 -31.64 -24.64
CA ALA A 290 -37.34 -32.64 -24.21
C ALA A 290 -37.49 -33.80 -25.22
N ASP A 291 -37.08 -33.60 -26.47
CA ASP A 291 -37.06 -34.64 -27.51
C ASP A 291 -35.72 -35.40 -27.54
N ALA A 292 -34.68 -34.85 -26.88
CA ALA A 292 -33.42 -35.54 -26.68
C ALA A 292 -33.56 -36.73 -25.70
N VAL A 293 -33.09 -37.89 -26.13
CA VAL A 293 -33.08 -39.13 -25.34
C VAL A 293 -31.63 -39.55 -25.08
N LYS A 294 -31.36 -40.08 -23.87
CA LYS A 294 -30.08 -40.68 -23.51
C LYS A 294 -29.70 -41.78 -24.53
N PRO A 295 -28.52 -41.71 -25.18
CA PRO A 295 -28.05 -42.75 -26.09
C PRO A 295 -27.83 -44.10 -25.40
N ASP A 296 -28.10 -45.20 -26.11
CA ASP A 296 -27.90 -46.58 -25.62
C ASP A 296 -26.41 -46.90 -25.34
N ASP A 297 -25.47 -46.16 -25.95
CA ASP A 297 -24.02 -46.31 -25.72
C ASP A 297 -23.50 -45.46 -24.53
N TRP A 298 -24.39 -44.81 -23.78
CA TRP A 298 -24.04 -43.98 -22.62
C TRP A 298 -24.26 -44.74 -21.31
N ASP A 299 -23.23 -45.44 -20.83
CA ASP A 299 -23.22 -46.00 -19.48
C ASP A 299 -23.01 -44.87 -18.44
N GLU A 300 -23.88 -44.82 -17.43
CA GLU A 300 -23.80 -43.87 -16.31
C GLU A 300 -23.36 -44.53 -15.00
N ASP A 301 -23.40 -45.87 -14.93
CA ASP A 301 -22.98 -46.69 -13.80
C ASP A 301 -21.51 -47.16 -13.96
N ALA A 302 -20.95 -47.01 -15.17
CA ALA A 302 -19.52 -47.12 -15.42
C ALA A 302 -18.70 -46.26 -14.44
N PRO A 303 -17.67 -46.81 -13.77
CA PRO A 303 -16.83 -46.03 -12.87
C PRO A 303 -15.87 -45.13 -13.66
N ALA A 304 -15.53 -43.97 -13.09
CA ALA A 304 -14.60 -43.01 -13.70
C ALA A 304 -13.18 -43.57 -13.88
N GLN A 305 -12.79 -44.48 -12.99
CA GLN A 305 -11.52 -45.18 -13.04
C GLN A 305 -11.74 -46.69 -12.92
N VAL A 306 -10.87 -47.47 -13.55
CA VAL A 306 -10.82 -48.93 -13.47
C VAL A 306 -9.41 -49.36 -13.07
N ILE A 307 -9.29 -50.56 -12.53
CA ILE A 307 -8.00 -51.17 -12.19
C ILE A 307 -7.19 -51.39 -13.47
N ASP A 308 -5.91 -51.02 -13.46
CA ASP A 308 -4.98 -51.39 -14.52
C ASP A 308 -4.56 -52.87 -14.41
N GLU A 309 -5.21 -53.73 -15.21
CA GLU A 309 -4.87 -55.16 -15.32
C GLU A 309 -3.48 -55.41 -15.94
N PHE A 310 -2.83 -54.40 -16.52
CA PHE A 310 -1.48 -54.50 -17.09
C PHE A 310 -0.38 -53.98 -16.15
N ALA A 311 -0.74 -53.35 -15.03
CA ALA A 311 0.21 -52.96 -14.01
C ALA A 311 0.82 -54.20 -13.33
N ILE A 312 2.14 -54.17 -13.14
CA ILE A 312 2.91 -55.24 -12.48
C ILE A 312 3.55 -54.64 -11.23
N ILE A 313 3.47 -55.35 -10.10
CA ILE A 313 4.10 -54.97 -8.84
C ILE A 313 5.61 -54.69 -9.05
N PRO A 314 6.14 -53.54 -8.60
CA PRO A 314 7.56 -53.22 -8.73
C PRO A 314 8.47 -54.24 -8.02
N SER A 315 9.56 -54.63 -8.67
CA SER A 315 10.53 -55.57 -8.09
C SER A 315 11.22 -54.96 -6.87
N GLY A 316 10.88 -55.44 -5.66
CA GLY A 316 11.40 -54.93 -4.39
C GLY A 316 10.33 -54.32 -3.47
N TRP A 317 9.06 -54.30 -3.88
CA TRP A 317 7.94 -53.89 -3.01
C TRP A 317 7.84 -54.76 -1.73
N LEU A 318 7.57 -54.14 -0.59
CA LEU A 318 7.56 -54.80 0.73
C LEU A 318 6.13 -54.99 1.25
N GLU A 319 5.48 -56.08 0.84
CA GLU A 319 4.05 -56.34 1.17
C GLU A 319 3.77 -56.55 2.68
N ASP A 320 4.71 -57.13 3.42
CA ASP A 320 4.56 -57.46 4.84
C ASP A 320 4.82 -56.25 5.78
N GLU A 321 5.50 -55.21 5.30
CA GLU A 321 5.83 -54.01 6.09
C GLU A 321 4.73 -52.95 5.94
N PRO A 322 4.22 -52.33 7.02
CA PRO A 322 3.22 -51.27 6.91
C PRO A 322 3.85 -50.00 6.35
N THR A 323 3.07 -49.23 5.56
CA THR A 323 3.50 -47.94 4.99
C THR A 323 3.81 -46.91 6.07
N HIS A 324 3.03 -46.91 7.15
CA HIS A 324 3.22 -46.04 8.32
C HIS A 324 3.38 -46.89 9.58
N ILE A 325 4.24 -46.43 10.50
CA ILE A 325 4.40 -46.98 11.85
C ILE A 325 4.01 -45.94 12.89
N SER A 326 3.67 -46.37 14.10
CA SER A 326 3.55 -45.46 15.24
C SER A 326 4.88 -44.79 15.56
N ASP A 327 4.89 -43.47 15.70
CA ASP A 327 6.06 -42.69 16.12
C ASP A 327 6.60 -43.21 17.49
N PRO A 328 7.86 -43.67 17.56
CA PRO A 328 8.45 -44.19 18.79
C PRO A 328 8.90 -43.10 19.79
N ASP A 329 9.07 -41.86 19.34
CA ASP A 329 9.49 -40.72 20.17
C ASP A 329 8.32 -39.86 20.66
N ALA A 330 7.16 -40.00 20.03
CA ALA A 330 5.89 -39.41 20.46
C ALA A 330 5.52 -39.81 21.89
N LYS A 331 5.14 -38.81 22.70
CA LYS A 331 4.75 -38.97 24.10
C LYS A 331 3.33 -38.44 24.30
N LYS A 332 2.50 -39.19 25.02
CA LYS A 332 1.15 -38.75 25.40
C LYS A 332 1.22 -37.36 26.06
N PRO A 333 0.47 -36.35 25.58
CA PRO A 333 0.41 -35.04 26.22
C PRO A 333 -0.07 -35.14 27.68
N ALA A 334 0.53 -34.34 28.56
CA ALA A 334 0.20 -34.36 29.99
C ALA A 334 -1.24 -33.88 30.31
N ASP A 335 -1.86 -33.16 29.37
CA ASP A 335 -3.23 -32.60 29.47
C ASP A 335 -4.29 -33.49 28.77
N TRP A 336 -3.92 -34.67 28.26
CA TRP A 336 -4.85 -35.57 27.56
C TRP A 336 -5.61 -36.47 28.54
N ASP A 337 -6.92 -36.30 28.63
CA ASP A 337 -7.79 -37.07 29.51
C ASP A 337 -8.39 -38.26 28.76
N THR A 338 -8.14 -39.48 29.24
CA THR A 338 -8.65 -40.70 28.60
C THR A 338 -10.18 -40.85 28.70
N GLU A 339 -10.85 -40.17 29.65
CA GLU A 339 -12.31 -40.19 29.80
C GLU A 339 -13.01 -39.17 28.88
N MET A 340 -12.33 -38.07 28.51
CA MET A 340 -12.88 -36.99 27.68
C MET A 340 -12.41 -37.05 26.22
N ASP A 341 -11.12 -37.33 25.99
CA ASP A 341 -10.47 -37.34 24.67
C ASP A 341 -10.27 -38.77 24.11
N GLY A 342 -10.50 -39.79 24.94
CA GLY A 342 -10.39 -41.20 24.57
C GLY A 342 -8.97 -41.78 24.69
N SER A 343 -8.77 -43.01 24.20
CA SER A 343 -7.46 -43.66 24.18
C SER A 343 -6.48 -42.90 23.28
N TRP A 344 -5.42 -42.36 23.87
CA TRP A 344 -4.34 -41.73 23.11
C TRP A 344 -3.61 -42.78 22.27
N GLU A 345 -3.60 -42.57 20.96
CA GLU A 345 -2.80 -43.31 20.00
C GLU A 345 -1.68 -42.38 19.49
N PRO A 346 -0.43 -42.87 19.36
CA PRO A 346 0.67 -42.08 18.81
C PRO A 346 0.40 -41.74 17.32
N PRO A 347 0.90 -40.59 16.82
CA PRO A 347 0.82 -40.27 15.41
C PRO A 347 1.50 -41.36 14.56
N LEU A 348 0.97 -41.58 13.37
CA LEU A 348 1.56 -42.46 12.37
C LEU A 348 2.55 -41.65 11.53
N VAL A 349 3.77 -42.19 11.37
CA VAL A 349 4.86 -41.64 10.55
C VAL A 349 5.25 -42.64 9.49
N ASP A 350 5.75 -42.17 8.35
CA ASP A 350 6.24 -43.04 7.28
C ASP A 350 7.31 -44.02 7.80
N ASN A 351 7.17 -45.29 7.45
CA ASN A 351 8.11 -46.33 7.87
C ASN A 351 9.46 -46.09 7.16
N PRO A 352 10.58 -45.89 7.89
CA PRO A 352 11.87 -45.57 7.28
C PRO A 352 12.44 -46.70 6.41
N ILE A 353 11.96 -47.94 6.56
CA ILE A 353 12.33 -49.06 5.67
C ILE A 353 11.75 -48.83 4.26
N CYS A 354 10.65 -48.08 4.16
CA CYS A 354 9.91 -47.84 2.93
C CYS A 354 10.45 -46.69 2.09
N THR A 355 11.35 -45.85 2.62
CA THR A 355 12.03 -44.80 1.85
C THR A 355 13.18 -45.34 0.99
N ASP A 356 13.77 -46.47 1.40
CA ASP A 356 14.79 -47.21 0.63
C ASP A 356 14.19 -48.22 -0.39
N ALA A 357 12.85 -48.40 -0.38
CA ALA A 357 12.13 -49.37 -1.20
C ALA A 357 11.24 -48.72 -2.27
N PRO A 358 10.82 -49.45 -3.33
CA PRO A 358 9.85 -48.94 -4.31
C PRO A 358 8.43 -48.70 -3.75
N GLY A 359 8.15 -49.19 -2.53
CA GLY A 359 6.87 -49.08 -1.84
C GLY A 359 6.67 -50.20 -0.82
N CYS A 360 5.64 -50.04 0.00
CA CYS A 360 5.33 -50.89 1.16
C CYS A 360 3.82 -51.15 1.31
N GLY A 361 3.48 -52.09 2.19
CA GLY A 361 2.12 -52.51 2.46
C GLY A 361 1.53 -53.32 1.32
N LYS A 362 0.26 -53.68 1.41
CA LYS A 362 -0.40 -54.43 0.33
C LYS A 362 -0.42 -53.60 -0.95
N TRP A 363 0.21 -54.12 -1.99
CA TRP A 363 0.17 -53.50 -3.31
C TRP A 363 -1.24 -53.59 -3.89
N GLU A 364 -1.84 -52.45 -4.18
CA GLU A 364 -3.08 -52.36 -4.95
C GLU A 364 -2.74 -51.81 -6.34
N PRO A 365 -3.25 -52.42 -7.43
CA PRO A 365 -2.96 -51.97 -8.79
C PRO A 365 -3.53 -50.55 -9.02
N PRO A 366 -2.80 -49.67 -9.73
CA PRO A 366 -3.21 -48.30 -9.94
C PRO A 366 -4.54 -48.19 -10.69
N LEU A 367 -5.32 -47.17 -10.34
CA LEU A 367 -6.57 -46.84 -11.01
C LEU A 367 -6.31 -45.95 -12.23
N ILE A 368 -6.60 -46.47 -13.41
CA ILE A 368 -6.52 -45.74 -14.69
C ILE A 368 -7.89 -45.21 -15.10
N ASN A 369 -7.92 -44.05 -15.77
CA ASN A 369 -9.16 -43.44 -16.23
C ASN A 369 -9.86 -44.35 -17.26
N ASN A 370 -11.14 -44.64 -17.03
CA ASN A 370 -11.93 -45.55 -17.85
C ASN A 370 -12.30 -44.88 -19.19
N PRO A 371 -11.85 -45.39 -20.36
CA PRO A 371 -12.16 -44.78 -21.66
C PRO A 371 -13.64 -44.76 -22.03
N ASN A 372 -14.46 -45.59 -21.36
CA ASN A 372 -15.91 -45.64 -21.56
C ASN A 372 -16.69 -44.75 -20.60
N TYR A 373 -16.03 -44.08 -19.64
CA TYR A 373 -16.71 -43.21 -18.69
C TYR A 373 -17.17 -41.90 -19.36
N LYS A 374 -18.49 -41.72 -19.42
CA LYS A 374 -19.11 -40.49 -19.94
C LYS A 374 -19.80 -39.66 -18.84
N GLY A 375 -19.82 -40.16 -17.59
CA GLY A 375 -20.52 -39.53 -16.47
C GLY A 375 -22.06 -39.61 -16.63
N LYS A 376 -22.78 -38.75 -15.92
CA LYS A 376 -24.26 -38.70 -16.01
C LYS A 376 -24.71 -37.92 -17.23
N TRP A 377 -25.62 -38.50 -18.02
CA TRP A 377 -26.12 -37.90 -19.24
C TRP A 377 -26.95 -36.65 -18.94
N ARG A 378 -26.83 -35.64 -19.79
CA ARG A 378 -27.65 -34.42 -19.75
C ARG A 378 -28.12 -34.11 -21.16
N ALA A 379 -29.41 -33.81 -21.30
CA ALA A 379 -29.95 -33.32 -22.57
C ALA A 379 -29.25 -32.00 -22.97
N PRO A 380 -29.02 -31.77 -24.28
CA PRO A 380 -28.49 -30.50 -24.77
C PRO A 380 -29.44 -29.35 -24.40
N LEU A 381 -28.89 -28.15 -24.24
CA LEU A 381 -29.67 -26.95 -23.94
C LEU A 381 -30.11 -26.27 -25.23
N ILE A 382 -31.42 -26.20 -25.47
CA ILE A 382 -32.04 -25.48 -26.58
C ILE A 382 -32.62 -24.14 -26.10
N ASP A 383 -32.65 -23.15 -26.99
CA ASP A 383 -33.20 -21.83 -26.68
C ASP A 383 -34.71 -21.94 -26.43
N ASN A 384 -35.19 -21.34 -25.34
CA ASN A 384 -36.54 -21.55 -24.82
C ASN A 384 -37.59 -20.73 -25.60
N PRO A 385 -38.56 -21.37 -26.30
CA PRO A 385 -39.59 -20.63 -27.05
C PRO A 385 -40.52 -19.76 -26.18
N ASN A 386 -40.52 -19.97 -24.86
CA ASN A 386 -41.32 -19.20 -23.90
C ASN A 386 -40.50 -18.16 -23.12
N TYR A 387 -39.23 -17.94 -23.45
CA TYR A 387 -38.41 -16.92 -22.78
C TYR A 387 -38.98 -15.52 -23.06
N LYS A 388 -39.37 -14.81 -21.99
CA LYS A 388 -39.96 -13.46 -22.08
C LYS A 388 -38.97 -12.34 -21.71
N GLY A 389 -37.69 -12.67 -21.53
CA GLY A 389 -36.71 -11.77 -20.90
C GLY A 389 -36.70 -11.92 -19.37
N LYS A 390 -35.68 -11.38 -18.71
CA LYS A 390 -35.65 -11.23 -17.24
C LYS A 390 -36.74 -10.24 -16.82
N TRP A 391 -37.64 -10.65 -15.92
CA TRP A 391 -38.78 -9.85 -15.49
C TRP A 391 -38.32 -8.61 -14.71
N ARG A 392 -39.07 -7.52 -14.84
CA ARG A 392 -38.93 -6.30 -14.02
C ARG A 392 -40.33 -5.78 -13.68
N PRO A 393 -40.54 -5.17 -12.50
CA PRO A 393 -41.81 -4.54 -12.18
C PRO A 393 -42.10 -3.40 -13.17
N ARG A 394 -43.39 -3.11 -13.35
CA ARG A 394 -43.83 -1.97 -14.16
C ARG A 394 -43.42 -0.67 -13.47
N ARG A 395 -43.01 0.34 -14.25
CA ARG A 395 -42.59 1.63 -13.71
C ARG A 395 -43.80 2.55 -13.51
N ILE A 396 -43.90 3.13 -12.32
CA ILE A 396 -44.97 4.07 -11.92
C ILE A 396 -44.38 5.45 -11.58
N PRO A 397 -45.13 6.55 -11.82
CA PRO A 397 -44.68 7.89 -11.44
C PRO A 397 -44.44 7.99 -9.93
N ASN A 398 -43.26 8.51 -9.54
CA ASN A 398 -42.86 8.59 -8.13
C ASN A 398 -43.64 9.69 -7.39
N PRO A 399 -44.42 9.37 -6.32
CA PRO A 399 -45.21 10.36 -5.58
C PRO A 399 -44.33 11.36 -4.82
N GLU A 400 -43.14 10.95 -4.37
CA GLU A 400 -42.16 11.78 -3.65
C GLU A 400 -41.24 12.56 -4.61
N PHE A 401 -41.48 12.53 -5.92
CA PHE A 401 -40.64 13.25 -6.89
C PHE A 401 -40.54 14.75 -6.59
N PHE A 402 -39.32 15.29 -6.61
CA PHE A 402 -39.04 16.71 -6.60
C PHE A 402 -37.86 17.02 -7.51
N GLU A 403 -37.74 18.30 -7.90
CA GLU A 403 -36.70 18.80 -8.80
C GLU A 403 -36.08 20.05 -8.16
N ASP A 404 -34.99 19.87 -7.41
CA ASP A 404 -34.08 20.95 -7.02
C ASP A 404 -33.01 21.18 -8.10
N LYS A 405 -32.55 22.41 -8.21
CA LYS A 405 -31.58 22.91 -9.20
C LYS A 405 -30.41 23.65 -8.55
N GLU A 406 -30.51 23.96 -7.25
CA GLU A 406 -29.51 24.70 -6.49
C GLU A 406 -29.17 23.98 -5.17
N PRO A 407 -28.85 22.65 -5.18
CA PRO A 407 -28.49 21.91 -3.96
C PRO A 407 -27.29 22.49 -3.22
N PHE A 408 -26.50 23.35 -3.85
CA PHE A 408 -25.51 24.20 -3.19
C PHE A 408 -26.09 24.98 -1.98
N LYS A 409 -27.37 25.37 -1.99
CA LYS A 409 -28.05 26.17 -0.94
C LYS A 409 -28.39 25.35 0.31
N MET A 410 -27.35 24.78 0.91
CA MET A 410 -27.40 23.95 2.11
C MET A 410 -27.66 24.78 3.38
N HIS A 411 -27.83 24.08 4.50
CA HIS A 411 -27.89 24.71 5.82
C HIS A 411 -26.62 25.52 6.13
N THR A 412 -26.77 26.63 6.86
CA THR A 412 -25.64 27.53 7.20
C THR A 412 -24.69 26.88 8.19
N VAL A 413 -23.38 26.99 7.99
CA VAL A 413 -22.37 26.43 8.91
C VAL A 413 -22.07 27.43 10.04
N SER A 414 -22.02 26.98 11.29
CA SER A 414 -21.68 27.79 12.47
C SER A 414 -20.36 27.37 13.15
N ALA A 415 -19.95 26.11 13.01
CA ALA A 415 -18.78 25.54 13.67
C ALA A 415 -18.15 24.42 12.82
N VAL A 416 -16.93 24.03 13.17
CA VAL A 416 -16.27 22.80 12.69
C VAL A 416 -16.05 21.86 13.87
N GLY A 417 -16.04 20.55 13.64
CA GLY A 417 -15.58 19.60 14.64
C GLY A 417 -15.09 18.29 14.05
N PHE A 418 -14.13 17.67 14.73
CA PHE A 418 -13.73 16.29 14.51
C PHE A 418 -14.54 15.42 15.46
N GLU A 419 -15.31 14.47 14.92
CA GLU A 419 -15.96 13.40 15.70
C GLU A 419 -15.54 12.09 15.06
N LEU A 420 -14.55 11.45 15.69
CA LEU A 420 -13.75 10.39 15.11
C LEU A 420 -13.76 9.15 15.99
N TRP A 421 -13.55 8.01 15.35
CA TRP A 421 -13.19 6.75 15.98
C TRP A 421 -11.97 6.20 15.25
N SER A 422 -10.97 5.73 16.00
CA SER A 422 -9.73 5.21 15.43
C SER A 422 -9.11 4.09 16.26
N MET A 423 -8.65 3.04 15.56
CA MET A 423 -7.80 1.97 16.07
C MET A 423 -6.31 2.33 16.01
N SER A 424 -5.90 3.33 15.22
CA SER A 424 -4.56 3.92 15.28
C SER A 424 -4.50 5.11 16.24
N LYS A 425 -3.32 5.34 16.81
CA LYS A 425 -2.97 6.54 17.59
C LYS A 425 -2.15 7.51 16.73
N ASP A 426 -1.85 8.68 17.28
CA ASP A 426 -0.95 9.69 16.70
C ASP A 426 -1.38 10.19 15.31
N ILE A 427 -2.70 10.29 15.07
CA ILE A 427 -3.24 11.07 13.95
C ILE A 427 -3.05 12.55 14.27
N TYR A 428 -2.33 13.26 13.41
CA TYR A 428 -2.02 14.69 13.53
C TYR A 428 -2.86 15.49 12.54
N PHE A 429 -3.46 16.60 13.00
CA PHE A 429 -4.28 17.52 12.22
C PHE A 429 -3.71 18.93 12.31
N ASP A 430 -3.62 19.64 11.18
CA ASP A 430 -3.09 21.00 11.16
C ASP A 430 -3.66 21.86 10.00
N ASN A 431 -3.34 23.17 10.01
CA ASN A 431 -3.55 24.12 8.92
C ASN A 431 -4.98 24.17 8.37
N ILE A 432 -5.95 24.09 9.29
CA ILE A 432 -7.38 24.12 9.00
C ILE A 432 -7.78 25.54 8.59
N ILE A 433 -8.10 25.72 7.30
CA ILE A 433 -8.61 26.98 6.76
C ILE A 433 -9.94 26.79 6.03
N ILE A 434 -10.88 27.70 6.29
CA ILE A 434 -12.20 27.79 5.66
C ILE A 434 -12.34 29.21 5.09
N THR A 435 -12.47 29.32 3.77
CA THR A 435 -12.42 30.59 3.02
C THR A 435 -13.42 30.60 1.85
N ASP A 436 -13.67 31.78 1.30
CA ASP A 436 -14.49 32.02 0.09
C ASP A 436 -13.66 32.40 -1.15
N ASP A 437 -12.34 32.27 -1.06
CA ASP A 437 -11.38 32.65 -2.11
C ASP A 437 -10.24 31.61 -2.19
N PRO A 438 -10.08 30.91 -3.35
CA PRO A 438 -9.11 29.82 -3.48
C PRO A 438 -7.66 30.32 -3.39
N TYR A 439 -7.37 31.55 -3.80
CA TYR A 439 -6.01 32.13 -3.73
C TYR A 439 -5.50 32.22 -2.29
N ILE A 440 -6.40 32.41 -1.32
CA ILE A 440 -6.06 32.44 0.11
C ILE A 440 -5.71 31.03 0.62
N ALA A 441 -6.44 30.00 0.17
CA ALA A 441 -6.13 28.61 0.54
C ALA A 441 -4.82 28.13 -0.09
N GLU A 442 -4.58 28.45 -1.37
CA GLU A 442 -3.34 28.13 -2.07
C GLU A 442 -2.11 28.80 -1.44
N GLN A 443 -2.20 30.08 -1.06
CA GLN A 443 -1.11 30.78 -0.40
C GLN A 443 -0.90 30.28 1.04
N TRP A 444 -1.97 29.93 1.77
CA TRP A 444 -1.85 29.30 3.08
C TRP A 444 -1.05 27.99 2.98
N ALA A 445 -1.41 27.10 2.04
CA ALA A 445 -0.66 25.89 1.76
C ALA A 445 0.79 26.15 1.29
N ALA A 446 1.05 27.24 0.56
CA ALA A 446 2.41 27.64 0.21
C ALA A 446 3.24 28.13 1.42
N SER A 447 2.58 28.71 2.43
CA SER A 447 3.23 29.15 3.67
C SER A 447 3.53 28.01 4.66
N THR A 448 2.76 26.91 4.62
CA THR A 448 2.91 25.76 5.53
C THR A 448 3.29 24.48 4.79
N PHE A 449 2.34 23.84 4.10
CA PHE A 449 2.47 22.54 3.47
C PHE A 449 3.66 22.43 2.52
N GLU A 450 3.90 23.47 1.70
CA GLU A 450 5.07 23.50 0.82
C GLU A 450 6.40 23.57 1.60
N LYS A 451 6.47 24.27 2.73
CA LYS A 451 7.68 24.26 3.58
C LYS A 451 7.91 22.87 4.19
N LYS A 452 6.84 22.22 4.68
CA LYS A 452 6.91 20.85 5.21
C LYS A 452 7.39 19.87 4.13
N ARG A 453 6.79 19.90 2.94
CA ARG A 453 7.23 19.08 1.79
C ARG A 453 8.63 19.42 1.27
N GLN A 454 9.06 20.69 1.32
CA GLN A 454 10.44 21.09 0.96
C GLN A 454 11.48 20.59 1.99
N LYS A 455 11.12 20.52 3.28
CA LYS A 455 11.97 19.87 4.30
C LYS A 455 12.07 18.37 4.03
N ILE A 456 10.92 17.67 3.96
CA ILE A 456 10.86 16.22 3.67
C ILE A 456 11.58 15.85 2.37
N ALA A 457 11.45 16.65 1.30
CA ALA A 457 12.16 16.42 0.05
C ALA A 457 13.68 16.51 0.21
N ARG A 458 14.19 17.51 0.96
CA ARG A 458 15.61 17.64 1.27
C ARG A 458 16.10 16.51 2.19
N ASP A 459 15.28 16.13 3.16
CA ASP A 459 15.64 15.10 4.14
C ASP A 459 15.56 13.68 3.55
N SER A 460 14.77 13.48 2.49
CA SER A 460 14.76 12.24 1.69
C SER A 460 15.82 12.17 0.58
N GLU A 461 16.61 13.24 0.33
CA GLU A 461 17.75 13.15 -0.59
C GLU A 461 18.75 12.08 -0.11
N SER A 462 19.08 11.14 -1.00
CA SER A 462 20.07 10.09 -0.73
C SER A 462 21.42 10.71 -0.39
N VAL A 463 22.21 10.03 0.45
CA VAL A 463 23.57 10.48 0.83
C VAL A 463 24.43 10.79 -0.40
N VAL A 464 24.24 10.05 -1.51
CA VAL A 464 24.93 10.30 -2.79
C VAL A 464 24.46 11.61 -3.47
N GLN A 465 23.17 11.94 -3.39
CA GLN A 465 22.61 13.19 -3.91
C GLN A 465 23.02 14.39 -3.05
N ARG A 466 22.94 14.25 -1.71
CA ARG A 466 23.46 15.26 -0.77
C ARG A 466 24.95 15.53 -0.99
N LEU A 467 25.76 14.49 -1.21
CA LEU A 467 27.16 14.62 -1.59
C LEU A 467 27.32 15.33 -2.94
N ALA A 468 26.57 14.96 -3.98
CA ALA A 468 26.63 15.62 -5.28
C ALA A 468 26.29 17.11 -5.20
N ASN A 469 25.22 17.47 -4.47
CA ASN A 469 24.80 18.84 -4.20
C ASN A 469 25.89 19.62 -3.46
N LEU A 470 26.43 19.08 -2.36
CA LEU A 470 27.56 19.68 -1.63
C LEU A 470 28.82 19.87 -2.50
N THR A 471 29.09 18.94 -3.42
CA THR A 471 30.28 19.00 -4.31
C THR A 471 30.08 20.00 -5.45
N ASN A 472 28.84 20.27 -5.84
CA ASN A 472 28.48 21.35 -6.76
C ASN A 472 28.64 22.72 -6.09
N ASP A 473 28.15 22.88 -4.86
CA ASP A 473 28.24 24.13 -4.09
C ASP A 473 29.68 24.45 -3.67
N TYR A 474 30.47 23.42 -3.35
CA TYR A 474 31.87 23.53 -2.96
C TYR A 474 32.78 22.75 -3.93
N PRO A 475 33.15 23.30 -5.11
CA PRO A 475 33.96 22.60 -6.11
C PRO A 475 35.38 22.22 -5.66
N ILE A 476 35.83 22.71 -4.49
CA ILE A 476 37.05 22.24 -3.83
C ILE A 476 36.92 20.78 -3.34
N LEU A 477 35.71 20.30 -3.03
CA LEU A 477 35.47 18.93 -2.60
C LEU A 477 35.85 17.90 -3.68
N TRP A 478 35.68 18.22 -4.97
CA TRP A 478 36.24 17.40 -6.07
C TRP A 478 37.74 17.17 -5.93
N VAL A 479 38.49 18.21 -5.57
CA VAL A 479 39.95 18.12 -5.36
C VAL A 479 40.24 17.27 -4.12
N VAL A 480 39.45 17.38 -3.06
CA VAL A 480 39.57 16.53 -1.86
C VAL A 480 39.29 15.06 -2.19
N TYR A 481 38.24 14.72 -2.94
CA TYR A 481 37.96 13.33 -3.33
C TYR A 481 39.03 12.75 -4.26
N ILE A 482 39.56 13.54 -5.20
CA ILE A 482 40.69 13.13 -6.05
C ILE A 482 41.95 12.86 -5.19
N ILE A 483 42.19 13.64 -4.14
CA ILE A 483 43.33 13.46 -3.23
C ILE A 483 43.12 12.28 -2.26
N VAL A 484 41.92 12.12 -1.69
CA VAL A 484 41.64 11.18 -0.59
C VAL A 484 41.21 9.80 -1.09
N LEU A 485 40.49 9.71 -2.21
CA LEU A 485 40.06 8.45 -2.82
C LEU A 485 40.92 8.12 -4.06
N GLY A 486 41.14 9.10 -4.93
CA GLY A 486 41.89 8.93 -6.17
C GLY A 486 43.37 8.55 -5.94
N ILE A 487 44.11 9.29 -5.12
CA ILE A 487 45.54 9.00 -4.89
C ILE A 487 45.77 7.62 -4.25
N PRO A 488 45.03 7.17 -3.21
CA PRO A 488 45.20 5.81 -2.69
C PRO A 488 44.88 4.72 -3.72
N VAL A 489 43.82 4.85 -4.52
CA VAL A 489 43.50 3.88 -5.59
C VAL A 489 44.62 3.85 -6.64
N VAL A 490 45.09 5.00 -7.11
CA VAL A 490 46.23 5.10 -8.05
C VAL A 490 47.51 4.55 -7.42
N PHE A 491 47.75 4.75 -6.13
CA PHE A 491 48.92 4.24 -5.41
C PHE A 491 48.86 2.72 -5.21
N VAL A 492 47.69 2.14 -4.93
CA VAL A 492 47.46 0.69 -4.89
C VAL A 492 47.68 0.08 -6.27
N LEU A 493 47.09 0.63 -7.33
CA LEU A 493 47.32 0.19 -8.72
C LEU A 493 48.82 0.30 -9.09
N TYR A 494 49.49 1.38 -8.70
CA TYR A 494 50.93 1.58 -8.92
C TYR A 494 51.85 0.66 -8.09
N LEU A 495 51.34 0.04 -7.01
CA LEU A 495 52.04 -1.00 -6.25
C LEU A 495 51.75 -2.39 -6.80
N CYS A 496 50.50 -2.69 -7.17
CA CYS A 496 50.08 -3.97 -7.74
C CYS A 496 50.61 -4.19 -9.17
N CYS A 497 50.59 -3.17 -10.01
CA CYS A 497 50.97 -3.24 -11.43
C CYS A 497 52.43 -2.80 -11.69
N LYS A 498 53.30 -2.84 -10.67
CA LYS A 498 54.70 -2.41 -10.83
C LYS A 498 55.61 -3.53 -11.37
N PRO A 499 56.23 -3.37 -12.56
CA PRO A 499 57.07 -4.42 -13.13
C PRO A 499 58.33 -4.64 -12.27
N LYS A 500 58.54 -5.88 -11.84
CA LYS A 500 59.78 -6.28 -11.14
C LYS A 500 60.95 -6.19 -12.13
N SER A 501 61.98 -5.43 -11.78
CA SER A 501 63.21 -5.36 -12.56
C SER A 501 63.94 -6.72 -12.51
N ALA A 502 63.84 -7.49 -13.60
CA ALA A 502 64.60 -8.73 -13.80
C ALA A 502 66.11 -8.47 -13.66
N SER A 503 66.86 -9.50 -13.26
CA SER A 503 68.25 -9.30 -12.87
C SER A 503 69.16 -9.04 -14.09
N ARG A 504 70.24 -8.27 -13.90
CA ARG A 504 71.15 -7.90 -15.01
C ARG A 504 71.85 -9.10 -15.66
N MET A 505 71.97 -10.24 -14.95
CA MET A 505 72.56 -11.48 -15.49
C MET A 505 71.60 -12.21 -16.43
N GLU A 506 70.32 -12.28 -16.06
CA GLU A 506 69.22 -12.91 -16.80
C GLU A 506 69.04 -12.26 -18.20
N ASN A 507 69.26 -10.95 -18.27
CA ASN A 507 69.19 -10.14 -19.49
C ASN A 507 70.43 -10.30 -20.43
N GLU A 508 71.51 -10.96 -19.97
CA GLU A 508 72.64 -11.33 -20.82
C GLU A 508 72.51 -12.77 -21.36
N GLU A 509 71.90 -13.69 -20.62
CA GLU A 509 71.50 -15.00 -21.15
C GLU A 509 70.38 -14.91 -22.20
N LEU A 510 69.35 -14.08 -21.98
CA LEU A 510 68.34 -13.84 -23.02
C LEU A 510 68.93 -13.26 -24.32
N LYS A 511 70.00 -12.45 -24.25
CA LYS A 511 70.68 -11.95 -25.44
C LYS A 511 71.44 -13.04 -26.20
N ARG A 512 72.14 -13.92 -25.49
CA ARG A 512 72.78 -15.10 -26.11
C ARG A 512 71.75 -16.08 -26.71
N ALA A 513 70.58 -16.21 -26.10
CA ALA A 513 69.45 -16.97 -26.65
C ALA A 513 68.79 -16.29 -27.88
N ALA A 514 68.87 -14.97 -27.99
CA ALA A 514 68.37 -14.21 -29.15
C ALA A 514 69.34 -14.22 -30.34
N GLU A 515 70.66 -14.16 -30.08
CA GLU A 515 71.69 -14.20 -31.12
C GLU A 515 71.86 -15.60 -31.75
N THR A 516 71.49 -16.67 -31.03
CA THR A 516 71.56 -18.06 -31.52
C THR A 516 70.35 -18.53 -32.34
N LYS A 517 69.39 -17.64 -32.65
CA LYS A 517 68.19 -17.95 -33.45
C LYS A 517 68.08 -17.15 -34.76
N LYS A 518 69.21 -16.80 -35.39
CA LYS A 518 69.26 -16.16 -36.72
C LYS A 518 70.14 -16.91 -37.73
N THR A 519 69.82 -18.18 -37.95
CA THR A 519 70.36 -19.00 -39.04
C THR A 519 69.25 -19.84 -39.67
N ASP A 520 68.92 -19.52 -40.92
CA ASP A 520 68.24 -20.28 -42.00
C ASP A 520 67.08 -21.28 -41.72
N ALA A 521 65.96 -20.97 -42.41
CA ALA A 521 65.09 -21.85 -43.22
C ALA A 521 64.18 -22.94 -42.59
N LEU A 522 62.87 -22.84 -42.96
CA LEU A 522 61.94 -23.87 -43.51
C LEU A 522 62.03 -25.33 -42.98
N SER A 523 60.96 -26.05 -42.60
CA SER A 523 59.50 -25.93 -42.80
C SER A 523 58.77 -26.91 -41.80
N PRO A 524 57.50 -27.38 -41.95
CA PRO A 524 56.24 -26.71 -41.55
C PRO A 524 55.30 -27.53 -40.60
N ASP A 525 54.08 -27.00 -40.42
CA ASP A 525 52.77 -27.66 -40.16
C ASP A 525 52.15 -27.84 -38.75
N ASP A 526 50.81 -27.65 -38.79
CA ASP A 526 49.67 -28.03 -37.94
C ASP A 526 49.36 -27.50 -36.51
N ALA A 527 48.34 -26.61 -36.50
CA ALA A 527 47.04 -26.76 -35.81
C ALA A 527 46.68 -25.88 -34.57
N VAL A 528 45.80 -24.88 -34.84
CA VAL A 528 44.51 -24.57 -34.15
C VAL A 528 44.45 -24.72 -32.61
N ALA A 529 44.14 -23.71 -31.78
CA ALA A 529 43.95 -22.23 -31.87
C ALA A 529 44.08 -21.66 -30.42
N SER A 530 43.75 -20.43 -29.98
CA SER A 530 43.09 -19.19 -30.47
C SER A 530 43.59 -18.01 -29.57
N GLY A 531 43.22 -16.72 -29.65
CA GLY A 531 42.28 -15.97 -30.52
C GLY A 531 40.95 -15.63 -29.80
N LYS A 532 40.71 -14.45 -29.20
CA LYS A 532 41.38 -13.12 -29.21
C LYS A 532 41.57 -12.63 -27.74
N SER A 533 41.83 -11.37 -27.35
CA SER A 533 42.09 -10.04 -27.98
C SER A 533 43.06 -9.24 -27.05
N GLN A 534 43.43 -7.95 -27.18
CA GLN A 534 43.13 -6.81 -28.07
C GLN A 534 44.44 -5.92 -28.13
N ASP A 535 44.57 -4.60 -28.31
CA ASP A 535 43.72 -3.41 -28.53
C ASP A 535 44.56 -2.21 -29.08
N ASP A 536 43.94 -1.01 -29.13
CA ASP A 536 44.50 0.34 -28.82
C ASP A 536 44.73 1.38 -29.97
N LYS A 537 44.29 2.62 -29.69
CA LYS A 537 44.66 3.96 -30.26
C LYS A 537 44.26 4.45 -31.68
N ILE A 538 43.19 5.25 -31.68
CA ILE A 538 43.08 6.70 -32.04
C ILE A 538 44.30 7.37 -32.74
N GLU A 539 44.13 7.94 -33.94
CA GLU A 539 44.13 9.40 -34.23
C GLU A 539 43.67 9.71 -35.69
N GLU A 540 43.52 11.00 -36.01
CA GLU A 540 42.79 11.59 -37.17
C GLU A 540 43.43 11.28 -38.57
N ASN A 541 42.86 11.60 -39.75
CA ASN A 541 41.96 12.71 -40.14
C ASN A 541 41.37 12.51 -41.58
N VAL A 542 40.47 13.42 -42.02
CA VAL A 542 40.13 13.80 -43.43
C VAL A 542 39.19 12.92 -44.30
N GLU A 543 38.07 13.56 -44.72
CA GLU A 543 37.28 13.52 -45.99
C GLU A 543 36.48 12.27 -46.50
N ASP A 544 35.21 12.58 -46.82
CA ASP A 544 34.37 12.24 -47.99
C ASP A 544 33.53 10.94 -48.18
N GLU A 545 32.24 11.23 -48.39
CA GLU A 545 31.24 10.66 -49.33
C GLU A 545 30.47 9.34 -49.09
N GLU A 546 29.39 9.25 -49.88
CA GLU A 546 28.16 8.42 -49.87
C GLU A 546 28.40 6.88 -49.78
N ASP A 547 27.46 6.04 -49.30
CA ASP A 547 26.11 5.78 -49.85
C ASP A 547 25.19 5.05 -48.84
N LYS A 548 23.90 5.40 -48.67
CA LYS A 548 22.65 4.98 -49.39
C LYS A 548 22.10 3.57 -49.07
N GLU A 549 20.78 3.43 -49.30
CA GLU A 549 19.91 2.24 -49.19
C GLU A 549 19.62 1.78 -47.72
N LYS A 550 18.40 1.92 -47.16
CA LYS A 550 17.12 1.18 -47.38
C LYS A 550 17.04 -0.17 -46.63
N TYR A 551 15.86 -0.70 -46.27
CA TYR A 551 14.47 -0.37 -46.64
C TYR A 551 13.50 -0.78 -45.51
N SER A 552 12.37 -0.06 -45.37
CA SER A 552 11.01 -0.50 -44.91
C SER A 552 10.87 -1.41 -43.66
N ASP A 553 10.12 -1.06 -42.62
CA ASP A 553 8.68 -0.68 -42.56
C ASP A 553 7.71 -1.77 -43.08
N LYS A 554 7.01 -2.43 -42.16
CA LYS A 554 5.53 -2.56 -42.04
C LYS A 554 5.20 -3.63 -40.98
N ASP A 555 4.38 -3.42 -39.95
CA ASP A 555 3.07 -2.74 -39.78
C ASP A 555 1.88 -3.68 -40.03
N GLU A 556 0.85 -3.52 -39.19
CA GLU A 556 -0.56 -3.96 -39.33
C GLU A 556 -0.84 -5.50 -39.24
N ASP A 557 -1.90 -6.02 -38.60
CA ASP A 557 -2.79 -5.55 -37.50
C ASP A 557 -3.74 -6.73 -37.06
N GLU A 558 -4.79 -6.45 -36.27
CA GLU A 558 -6.04 -7.24 -36.04
C GLU A 558 -6.05 -8.39 -34.98
N ASP A 559 -6.48 -8.04 -33.76
CA ASP A 559 -7.68 -8.49 -33.00
C ASP A 559 -8.25 -9.93 -33.11
N ASP A 560 -8.65 -10.51 -31.95
CA ASP A 560 -10.02 -11.07 -31.73
C ASP A 560 -10.32 -11.38 -30.23
N ASP A 561 -11.61 -11.39 -29.84
CA ASP A 561 -12.12 -11.53 -28.44
C ASP A 561 -12.44 -12.99 -27.99
N VAL A 562 -12.35 -13.29 -26.67
CA VAL A 562 -13.14 -14.36 -26.00
C VAL A 562 -13.47 -14.00 -24.53
N GLU A 563 -14.69 -14.32 -24.07
CA GLU A 563 -15.24 -14.05 -22.71
C GLU A 563 -14.88 -15.08 -21.60
N GLU A 564 -15.39 -14.83 -20.39
CA GLU A 564 -15.24 -15.57 -19.12
C GLU A 564 -15.74 -17.04 -19.15
N ASN A 565 -15.28 -17.90 -18.22
CA ASN A 565 -16.11 -18.33 -17.06
C ASN A 565 -15.41 -19.23 -16.00
N GLU A 566 -15.88 -19.05 -14.76
CA GLU A 566 -15.90 -19.89 -13.54
C GLU A 566 -14.85 -20.99 -13.21
N LYS A 567 -14.30 -20.87 -11.97
CA LYS A 567 -14.12 -21.90 -10.91
C LYS A 567 -13.43 -23.25 -11.23
N ASP A 568 -12.41 -23.60 -10.42
CA ASP A 568 -12.63 -24.57 -9.33
C ASP A 568 -11.62 -24.42 -8.17
N SER A 569 -11.60 -25.37 -7.21
CA SER A 569 -11.17 -25.14 -5.81
C SER A 569 -10.14 -26.16 -5.25
N GLU A 570 -8.86 -25.77 -5.10
CA GLU A 570 -7.82 -26.45 -4.29
C GLU A 570 -6.94 -25.36 -3.63
N VAL A 571 -6.63 -25.28 -2.32
CA VAL A 571 -6.37 -26.23 -1.22
C VAL A 571 -4.88 -26.62 -1.05
N ILE A 572 -4.12 -25.65 -0.53
CA ILE A 572 -3.03 -25.75 0.48
C ILE A 572 -1.76 -26.55 0.13
N SER A 573 -0.62 -25.84 0.09
CA SER A 573 0.59 -26.21 0.85
C SER A 573 1.55 -25.02 1.06
N ASP A 574 1.42 -24.30 2.17
CA ASP A 574 2.43 -23.31 2.61
C ASP A 574 3.56 -24.00 3.39
N GLN A 575 4.78 -23.43 3.34
CA GLN A 575 5.92 -23.87 4.15
C GLN A 575 6.32 -22.81 5.18
N ASN A 576 6.37 -23.23 6.45
CA ASN A 576 7.18 -22.72 7.58
C ASN A 576 7.26 -21.20 7.83
N GLY A 577 6.62 -20.76 8.92
CA GLY A 577 6.93 -19.51 9.63
C GLY A 577 6.47 -19.58 11.09
N GLU A 578 7.32 -19.20 12.04
CA GLU A 578 7.05 -19.29 13.48
C GLU A 578 6.14 -18.14 13.98
N GLY A 579 5.29 -18.40 14.99
CA GLY A 579 4.48 -17.37 15.63
C GLY A 579 3.55 -17.88 16.73
N ASP A 580 3.80 -17.48 17.98
CA ASP A 580 3.00 -17.86 19.16
C ASP A 580 1.78 -16.93 19.37
N VAL A 581 0.57 -17.50 19.45
CA VAL A 581 -0.68 -16.76 19.70
C VAL A 581 -1.68 -17.59 20.54
N PRO A 582 -2.21 -17.07 21.66
CA PRO A 582 -3.03 -17.85 22.59
C PRO A 582 -4.48 -18.13 22.14
N ARG A 583 -4.95 -19.36 22.37
CA ARG A 583 -6.32 -19.82 22.03
C ARG A 583 -7.42 -19.12 22.86
N LYS A 584 -8.33 -18.42 22.19
CA LYS A 584 -9.59 -17.92 22.76
C LYS A 584 -10.58 -19.07 23.03
N ARG A 585 -11.15 -19.15 24.24
CA ARG A 585 -12.27 -20.06 24.56
C ARG A 585 -13.59 -19.55 23.94
N LYS A 586 -14.41 -20.46 23.40
CA LYS A 586 -15.82 -20.20 23.06
C LYS A 586 -16.74 -20.72 24.19
N PRO A 587 -17.91 -20.09 24.44
CA PRO A 587 -18.84 -20.53 25.48
C PRO A 587 -19.61 -21.78 25.06
N ARG A 588 -19.99 -22.61 26.04
CA ARG A 588 -20.91 -23.74 25.88
C ARG A 588 -22.34 -23.20 25.81
N LYS A 589 -23.18 -23.80 24.95
CA LYS A 589 -24.65 -23.66 25.05
C LYS A 589 -25.21 -24.84 25.81
N ASP A 590 -26.25 -24.56 26.61
CA ASP A 590 -27.29 -25.52 26.97
C ASP A 590 -28.39 -25.54 25.88
#